data_AF-A0A5C6E8F4-F1
#
_entry.id   AF-A0A5C6E8F4-F1
#
_cell.length_a   1.000
_cell.length_b   1.000
_cell.length_c   1.000
_cell.angle_alpha   90.00
_cell.angle_beta   90.00
_cell.angle_gamma   90.00
#
_symmetry.space_group_name_H-M   'P 1'
#
loop_
_entity.id
_entity.type
_entity.pdbx_description
1 polymer ?
#
loop_
_entity_poly.entity_id
_entity_poly.type
_entity_poly.pdbx_seq_one_letter_code
_entity_poly.pdbx_strand_id
1 'polypeptide(L)' 'MDYPEYRRRGYPLTSSIMESTVKQVNRRVKGSEKFWSTAGGEAVLGLRAAYISDSKPMDNYRQHPQQNANGQRAHLAA' A
#
# COMPACT_ATOMS: atom_id res chain seq x y z
N MET A 1 18.45 -18.33 6.14
CA MET A 1 18.11 -17.96 4.75
C MET A 1 18.93 -18.80 3.81
N ASP A 2 18.30 -19.49 2.86
CA ASP A 2 18.99 -20.27 1.84
C ASP A 2 19.42 -19.37 0.67
N TYR A 3 20.49 -18.60 0.90
CA TYR A 3 21.05 -17.71 -0.10
C TYR A 3 21.51 -18.43 -1.39
N PRO A 4 22.12 -19.63 -1.34
CA PRO A 4 22.44 -20.41 -2.54
C PRO A 4 21.22 -20.68 -3.42
N GLU A 5 20.10 -21.11 -2.83
CA GLU A 5 18.87 -21.37 -3.57
C GLU A 5 18.30 -20.08 -4.21
N TYR A 6 18.30 -18.97 -3.47
CA TYR A 6 17.79 -17.69 -3.97
C TYR A 6 18.61 -17.15 -5.13
N ARG A 7 19.94 -17.29 -5.08
CA ARG A 7 20.82 -16.98 -6.20
C ARG A 7 20.51 -17.83 -7.42
N ARG A 8 20.34 -19.15 -7.23
CA ARG A 8 20.01 -20.06 -8.33
C ARG A 8 18.66 -19.72 -8.98
N ARG A 9 17.69 -19.22 -8.19
CA ARG A 9 16.39 -18.75 -8.68
C ARG A 9 16.40 -17.33 -9.26
N GLY A 10 17.53 -16.61 -9.17
CA GLY A 10 17.63 -15.22 -9.62
C GLY A 10 16.86 -14.23 -8.76
N TYR A 11 16.56 -14.57 -7.51
CA TYR A 11 15.85 -13.67 -6.61
C TYR A 11 16.74 -12.51 -6.15
N PRO A 12 16.18 -11.31 -5.99
CA PRO A 12 16.92 -10.18 -5.46
C PRO A 12 17.38 -10.49 -4.03
N LEU A 13 18.70 -10.47 -3.81
CA LEU A 13 19.29 -10.69 -2.48
C LEU A 13 19.30 -9.42 -1.63
N THR A 14 19.06 -8.27 -2.25
CA THR A 14 19.10 -6.97 -1.58
C THR A 14 17.73 -6.55 -1.06
N SER A 15 17.71 -5.91 0.10
CA SER A 15 16.52 -5.25 0.66
C SER A 15 16.18 -3.93 -0.05
N SER A 16 17.06 -3.40 -0.91
CA SER A 16 16.89 -2.07 -1.52
C SER A 16 15.56 -1.90 -2.26
N ILE A 17 15.05 -2.97 -2.90
CA ILE A 17 13.76 -2.94 -3.59
C ILE A 17 12.63 -2.72 -2.57
N MET A 18 12.65 -3.46 -1.46
CA MET A 18 11.64 -3.32 -0.41
C MET A 18 11.73 -1.98 0.29
N GLU A 19 12.94 -1.52 0.62
CA GLU A 19 13.16 -0.22 1.25
C GLU A 19 12.71 0.95 0.36
N SER A 20 12.98 0.87 -0.95
CA SER A 20 12.52 1.87 -1.93
C SER A 20 11.00 1.91 -1.99
N THR A 21 10.34 0.76 -2.07
CA THR A 21 8.86 0.67 -2.06
C THR A 21 8.28 1.27 -0.80
N VAL A 22 8.83 0.95 0.38
CA VAL A 22 8.39 1.51 1.66
C VAL A 22 8.54 3.03 1.67
N LYS A 23 9.63 3.59 1.12
CA LYS A 23 9.82 5.05 1.00
C LYS A 23 8.76 5.69 0.09
N GLN A 24 8.46 5.07 -1.04
CA GLN A 24 7.45 5.57 -1.99
C GLN A 24 6.03 5.57 -1.40
N VAL A 25 5.70 4.57 -0.58
CA VAL A 25 4.44 4.50 0.16
C VAL A 25 4.42 5.57 1.27
N ASN A 26 5.49 5.65 2.07
CA ASN A 26 5.59 6.59 3.19
C ASN A 26 5.44 8.04 2.77
N ARG A 27 5.90 8.42 1.57
CA ARG A 27 5.69 9.77 1.01
C ARG A 27 4.22 10.20 1.01
N ARG A 28 3.28 9.25 0.82
CA ARG A 28 1.84 9.52 0.82
C ARG A 28 1.17 9.28 2.17
N VAL A 29 1.64 8.31 2.94
CA VAL A 29 0.97 7.84 4.17
C VAL A 29 1.47 8.57 5.42
N LYS A 30 2.75 8.95 5.51
CA LYS A 30 3.33 9.60 6.70
C LYS A 30 3.47 11.12 6.54
N GLY A 31 3.43 11.86 7.64
CA GLY A 31 3.62 13.31 7.70
C GLY A 31 2.89 13.94 8.87
N SER A 32 3.26 15.17 9.23
CA SER A 32 2.73 15.92 10.39
C SER A 32 1.21 16.16 10.34
N GLU A 33 0.62 16.12 9.15
CA GLU A 33 -0.82 16.40 8.93
C GLU A 33 -1.59 15.17 8.43
N LYS A 34 -1.03 13.97 8.61
CA LYS A 34 -1.65 12.72 8.14
C LYS A 34 -2.10 11.89 9.33
N PHE A 35 -3.35 12.10 9.73
CA PHE A 35 -4.00 11.35 10.81
C PHE A 35 -4.94 10.32 10.22
N TRP A 36 -4.78 9.06 10.62
CA TRP A 36 -5.55 7.93 10.13
C TRP A 36 -6.16 7.17 11.31
N SER A 37 -7.43 6.76 11.18
CA SER A 37 -7.93 5.62 11.94
C SER A 37 -7.29 4.34 11.41
N THR A 38 -7.27 3.24 12.17
CA THR A 38 -6.71 1.95 11.71
C THR A 38 -7.24 1.53 10.34
N ALA A 39 -8.57 1.47 10.20
CA ALA A 39 -9.22 1.16 8.93
C ALA A 39 -8.93 2.19 7.83
N GLY A 40 -8.81 3.48 8.19
CA GLY A 40 -8.47 4.54 7.25
C GLY A 40 -7.04 4.44 6.73
N GLY A 41 -6.10 4.07 7.60
CA GLY A 41 -4.69 3.87 7.27
C GLY A 41 -4.51 2.67 6.35
N GLU A 42 -5.17 1.55 6.66
CA GLU A 42 -5.18 0.36 5.80
C GLU A 42 -5.75 0.65 4.42
N ALA A 43 -6.89 1.36 4.34
CA ALA A 43 -7.50 1.74 3.07
C ALA A 43 -6.56 2.61 2.21
N VAL A 44 -5.91 3.61 2.82
CA VAL A 44 -4.98 4.49 2.11
C VAL A 44 -3.70 3.77 1.71
N LEU A 45 -3.22 2.85 2.55
CA LEU A 45 -2.08 1.99 2.24
C LEU A 45 -2.36 1.11 1.02
N GLY A 46 -3.53 0.45 1.00
CA GLY A 46 -3.98 -0.37 -0.13
C GLY A 46 -4.14 0.45 -1.42
N LEU A 47 -4.76 1.64 -1.33
CA LEU A 47 -4.90 2.54 -2.47
C LEU A 47 -3.54 2.99 -3.02
N ARG A 48 -2.59 3.33 -2.13
CA ARG A 48 -1.25 3.75 -2.54
C ARG A 48 -0.46 2.61 -3.15
N ALA A 49 -0.55 1.40 -2.59
CA ALA A 49 0.05 0.20 -3.14
C ALA A 49 -0.49 -0.05 -4.55
N ALA A 50 -1.81 -0.04 -4.71
CA ALA A 50 -2.44 -0.28 -6.00
C ALA A 50 -2.03 0.73 -7.08
N TYR A 51 -1.77 1.97 -6.69
CA TYR A 51 -1.30 3.03 -7.59
C TYR A 51 0.14 2.84 -8.09
N ILE A 52 1.04 2.34 -7.24
CA ILE A 52 2.48 2.22 -7.58
C ILE A 52 2.86 0.84 -8.11
N SER A 53 1.97 -0.15 -8.01
CA SER A 53 2.22 -1.50 -8.51
C SER A 53 2.23 -1.56 -10.04
N ASP A 54 3.25 -2.21 -10.59
CA ASP A 54 3.40 -2.44 -12.04
C ASP A 54 2.28 -3.30 -12.64
N SER A 55 1.64 -4.15 -11.82
CA SER A 55 0.50 -4.99 -12.23
C SER A 55 -0.81 -4.22 -12.40
N LYS A 56 -0.81 -2.89 -12.24
CA LYS A 56 -1.94 -1.98 -12.44
C LYS A 56 -3.27 -2.40 -11.76
N PRO A 57 -3.26 -2.86 -10.50
CA PRO A 57 -4.50 -3.21 -9.79
C PRO A 57 -5.44 -2.02 -9.57
N MET A 58 -4.94 -0.78 -9.72
CA MET A 58 -5.75 0.44 -9.69
C MET A 58 -6.84 0.46 -10.76
N ASP A 59 -6.63 -0.19 -11.91
CA ASP A 59 -7.62 -0.20 -12.99
C ASP A 59 -8.90 -0.92 -12.55
N ASN A 60 -8.75 -2.05 -11.86
CA ASN A 60 -9.87 -2.78 -11.25
C ASN A 60 -10.53 -1.98 -10.12
N TYR A 61 -9.72 -1.31 -9.28
CA TYR A 61 -10.24 -0.47 -8.21
C TYR A 61 -11.11 0.68 -8.74
N ARG A 62 -10.73 1.30 -9.86
CA ARG A 62 -11.48 2.37 -10.50
C ARG A 62 -12.80 1.91 -11.12
N GLN A 63 -12.84 0.66 -11.60
CA GLN A 63 -14.06 0.06 -12.17
C GLN A 63 -15.10 -0.28 -11.09
N HIS A 64 -14.68 -0.43 -9.84
CA HIS A 64 -15.55 -0.64 -8.70
C HIS A 64 -15.47 0.56 -7.73
N PRO A 65 -15.95 1.76 -8.10
CA PRO A 65 -16.11 2.82 -7.13
C PRO A 65 -17.05 2.30 -6.05
N GLN A 66 -16.61 2.41 -4.80
CA GLN A 66 -17.27 1.86 -3.61
C GLN A 66 -18.79 2.01 -3.70
N GLN A 67 -19.49 0.92 -4.01
CA GLN A 67 -20.96 0.86 -4.07
C GLN A 67 -21.60 1.25 -2.72
N ASN A 68 -20.79 1.26 -1.66
CA ASN A 68 -21.15 1.62 -0.29
C ASN A 68 -20.55 2.96 0.18
N ALA A 69 -19.99 3.81 -0.69
CA ALA A 69 -19.51 5.14 -0.29
C ALA A 69 -20.70 6.09 -0.07
N ASN A 70 -21.29 6.02 1.11
CA ASN A 70 -22.36 6.88 1.61
C ASN A 70 -21.88 8.28 2.06
N GLY A 71 -20.63 8.65 1.78
CA GLY A 71 -20.07 9.99 2.05
C GLY A 71 -19.87 10.33 3.53
N GLN A 72 -20.30 9.45 4.45
CA GLN A 72 -20.22 9.66 5.89
C GLN A 72 -19.33 8.60 6.52
N ARG A 73 -18.27 9.04 7.21
CA ARG A 73 -17.52 8.18 8.13
C ARG A 73 -18.13 8.32 9.53
N ALA A 74 -18.75 7.25 10.03
CA ALA A 74 -19.08 7.15 11.44
C ALA A 74 -17.77 7.09 12.22
N HIS A 75 -17.40 8.20 12.86
CA HIS A 75 -16.32 8.20 13.84
C HIS A 75 -16.83 7.49 15.09
N LEU A 76 -16.54 6.20 15.21
CA LEU A 76 -16.70 5.49 16.48
C LEU A 76 -15.68 6.09 17.46
N ALA A 77 -16.19 6.81 18.46
CA ALA A 77 -15.38 7.26 19.59
C ALA A 77 -14.82 6.02 20.31
N ALA A 78 -13.52 6.06 20.61
CA ALA A 78 -12.81 5.03 21.35
C ALA A 78 -13.25 4.99 22.81
#